data_AF-A0A7J2U3U9-F1
#
_entry.id   AF-A0A7J2U3U9-F1
#
_cell.length_a   1.000
_cell.length_b   1.000
_cell.length_c   1.000
_cell.angle_alpha   90.00
_cell.angle_beta   90.00
_cell.angle_gamma   90.00
#
_symmetry.space_group_name_H-M   'P 1'
#
loop_
_entity.id
_entity.type
_entity.pdbx_description
1 polymer ?
#
loop_
_entity_poly.entity_id
_entity_poly.type
_entity_poly.pdbx_seq_one_letter_code
_entity_poly.pdbx_strand_id
1 'polypeptide(L)'
;MDKSFQEKLHLFAKYALKGDEEAMRFVINILLSLGLPQTNAVAYLFVYQSIMNTYIDLKEECRKCGGVCCRFGEPVELYNFDIEDLKALSIDLSRYIFKSGDRLYLPRPCPLQNGWACGVHSAKPYACLSYPFAVENLQKEIISSHINSKPPKPFIPHFCIAGQKVWSIIESAIREHESIYGKEPTPYDLLEHVRRKIATNT
;
A
#
# COMPACT_ATOMS: atom_id res chain seq x y z
N MET A 1 -20.97 7.89 3.97
CA MET A 1 -19.92 8.67 3.27
C MET A 1 -20.37 8.87 1.84
N ASP A 2 -20.32 10.08 1.31
CA ASP A 2 -20.69 10.37 -0.09
C ASP A 2 -19.77 9.58 -1.04
N LYS A 3 -20.33 8.98 -2.11
CA LYS A 3 -19.57 8.23 -3.13
C LYS A 3 -18.50 9.13 -3.76
N SER A 4 -18.78 10.43 -3.96
CA SER A 4 -17.79 11.35 -4.55
C SER A 4 -16.63 11.64 -3.60
N PHE A 5 -16.89 11.71 -2.29
CA PHE A 5 -15.82 11.84 -1.29
C PHE A 5 -14.95 10.59 -1.21
N GLN A 6 -15.57 9.40 -1.26
CA GLN A 6 -14.82 8.15 -1.27
C GLN A 6 -13.88 8.07 -2.49
N GLU A 7 -14.37 8.38 -3.68
CA GLU A 7 -13.56 8.36 -4.91
C GLU A 7 -12.40 9.37 -4.84
N LYS A 8 -12.65 10.58 -4.30
CA LYS A 8 -11.60 11.57 -4.05
C LYS A 8 -10.54 11.08 -3.06
N LEU A 9 -10.95 10.44 -1.96
CA LEU A 9 -10.01 9.90 -0.98
C LEU A 9 -9.13 8.81 -1.59
N HIS A 10 -9.70 7.92 -2.43
CA HIS A 10 -8.90 6.92 -3.15
C HIS A 10 -7.96 7.54 -4.18
N LEU A 11 -8.36 8.65 -4.81
CA LEU A 11 -7.49 9.40 -5.72
C LEU A 11 -6.30 10.04 -4.98
N PHE A 12 -6.52 10.68 -3.83
CA PHE A 12 -5.43 11.19 -3.00
C PHE A 12 -4.55 10.06 -2.48
N ALA A 13 -5.13 8.94 -2.06
CA ALA A 13 -4.36 7.77 -1.65
C ALA A 13 -3.48 7.23 -2.78
N LYS A 14 -3.97 7.25 -4.01
CA LYS A 14 -3.18 6.92 -5.21
C LYS A 14 -2.00 7.86 -5.39
N TYR A 15 -2.20 9.18 -5.37
CA TYR A 15 -1.12 10.15 -5.53
C TYR A 15 -0.07 10.04 -4.42
N ALA A 16 -0.53 9.95 -3.17
CA ALA A 16 0.31 9.72 -2.00
C ALA A 16 1.23 8.49 -2.17
N LEU A 17 0.67 7.37 -2.65
CA LEU A 17 1.44 6.15 -2.88
C LEU A 17 2.31 6.17 -4.14
N LYS A 18 2.14 7.17 -5.02
CA LYS A 18 3.10 7.51 -6.09
C LYS A 18 4.20 8.47 -5.61
N GLY A 19 4.11 8.98 -4.37
CA GLY A 19 5.11 9.86 -3.75
C GLY A 19 4.68 11.32 -3.56
N ASP A 20 3.42 11.68 -3.78
CA ASP A 20 2.91 13.01 -3.50
C ASP A 20 2.80 13.25 -1.98
N GLU A 21 3.63 14.15 -1.45
CA GLU A 21 3.70 14.42 -0.01
C GLU A 21 2.46 15.16 0.54
N GLU A 22 1.86 16.05 -0.25
CA GLU A 22 0.66 16.78 0.18
C GLU A 22 -0.53 15.82 0.26
N ALA A 23 -0.67 14.96 -0.74
CA ALA A 23 -1.66 13.89 -0.72
C ALA A 23 -1.42 12.91 0.44
N MET A 24 -0.17 12.57 0.74
CA MET A 24 0.19 11.72 1.88
C MET A 24 -0.29 12.31 3.21
N ARG A 25 0.04 13.59 3.45
CA ARG A 25 -0.37 14.32 4.66
C ARG A 25 -1.90 14.43 4.74
N PHE A 26 -2.55 14.73 3.61
CA PHE A 26 -4.00 14.81 3.55
C PHE A 26 -4.67 13.50 3.97
N VAL A 27 -4.23 12.36 3.42
CA VAL A 27 -4.82 11.03 3.74
C VAL A 27 -4.56 10.64 5.19
N ILE A 28 -3.32 10.79 5.69
CA ILE A 28 -3.00 10.47 7.09
C ILE A 28 -3.81 11.35 8.05
N ASN A 29 -3.93 12.66 7.78
CA ASN A 29 -4.73 13.56 8.61
C ASN A 29 -6.21 13.16 8.66
N ILE A 30 -6.80 12.79 7.52
CA ILE A 30 -8.19 12.29 7.50
C ILE A 30 -8.31 11.05 8.38
N LEU A 31 -7.44 10.05 8.20
CA LEU A 31 -7.49 8.80 8.95
C LEU A 31 -7.34 9.02 10.47
N LEU A 32 -6.42 9.90 10.88
CA LEU A 32 -6.21 10.22 12.29
C LEU A 32 -7.34 11.06 12.89
N SER A 33 -7.94 11.97 12.10
CA SER A 33 -9.04 12.84 12.56
C SER A 33 -10.30 12.07 12.99
N LEU A 34 -10.46 10.84 12.52
CA LEU A 34 -11.58 9.97 12.89
C LEU A 34 -11.47 9.46 14.33
N GLY A 35 -10.28 9.52 14.95
CA GLY A 35 -10.08 9.18 16.36
C GLY A 35 -10.36 7.70 16.72
N LEU A 36 -10.44 6.82 15.73
CA LEU A 36 -10.72 5.39 15.91
C LEU A 36 -9.41 4.60 15.85
N PRO A 37 -9.20 3.60 16.72
CA PRO A 37 -8.03 2.71 16.64
C PRO A 37 -7.86 2.08 15.25
N GLN A 38 -8.97 1.67 14.63
CA GLN A 38 -8.97 1.05 13.30
C GLN A 38 -8.44 2.01 12.23
N THR A 39 -8.78 3.29 12.29
CA THR A 39 -8.32 4.27 11.29
C THR A 39 -6.86 4.65 11.53
N ASN A 40 -6.39 4.63 12.78
CA ASN A 40 -4.97 4.73 13.10
C ASN A 40 -4.17 3.54 12.56
N ALA A 41 -4.68 2.31 12.71
CA ALA A 41 -4.08 1.12 12.10
C ALA A 41 -3.94 1.28 10.57
N VAL A 42 -4.99 1.75 9.90
CA VAL A 42 -4.96 2.02 8.45
C VAL A 42 -3.90 3.06 8.11
N ALA A 43 -3.70 4.11 8.92
CA ALA A 43 -2.66 5.11 8.70
C ALA A 43 -1.25 4.51 8.76
N TYR A 44 -0.95 3.64 9.71
CA TYR A 44 0.34 2.93 9.75
C TYR A 44 0.55 2.01 8.55
N LEU A 45 -0.48 1.24 8.16
CA LEU A 45 -0.42 0.35 6.99
C LEU A 45 -0.22 1.15 5.70
N PHE A 46 -0.80 2.36 5.63
CA PHE A 46 -0.62 3.28 4.53
C PHE A 46 0.83 3.81 4.44
N VAL A 47 1.41 4.17 5.59
CA VAL A 47 2.84 4.55 5.68
C VAL A 47 3.75 3.39 5.25
N TYR A 48 3.48 2.17 5.72
CA TYR A 48 4.19 0.96 5.27
C TYR A 48 4.16 0.83 3.74
N GLN A 49 3.00 1.01 3.13
CA GLN A 49 2.88 0.90 1.67
C GLN A 49 3.61 2.01 0.93
N SER A 50 3.56 3.23 1.47
CA SER A 50 4.30 4.35 0.89
C SER A 50 5.81 4.09 0.91
N ILE A 51 6.35 3.64 2.04
CA ILE A 51 7.74 3.23 2.19
C ILE A 51 8.12 2.18 1.13
N MET A 52 7.28 1.15 0.99
CA MET A 52 7.48 0.08 0.02
C MET A 52 7.48 0.59 -1.44
N ASN A 53 6.62 1.54 -1.76
CA ASN A 53 6.45 2.00 -3.14
C ASN A 53 7.46 3.06 -3.57
N THR A 54 7.82 3.95 -2.67
CA THR A 54 8.42 5.24 -3.04
C THR A 54 9.85 5.38 -2.53
N TYR A 55 10.18 4.78 -1.38
CA TYR A 55 11.40 5.12 -0.67
C TYR A 55 12.48 4.02 -0.74
N ILE A 56 12.12 2.78 -1.06
CA ILE A 56 13.06 1.65 -1.08
C ILE A 56 13.04 1.01 -2.46
N ASP A 57 14.22 0.83 -3.08
CA ASP A 57 14.32 -0.02 -4.27
C ASP A 57 14.21 -1.50 -3.86
N LEU A 58 13.11 -2.12 -4.29
CA LEU A 58 12.74 -3.50 -3.98
C LEU A 58 12.76 -4.41 -5.23
N LYS A 59 13.36 -3.95 -6.34
CA LYS A 59 13.35 -4.70 -7.62
C LYS A 59 13.98 -6.08 -7.47
N GLU A 60 15.09 -6.19 -6.74
CA GLU A 60 15.77 -7.48 -6.53
C GLU A 60 14.93 -8.44 -5.68
N GLU A 61 14.30 -7.95 -4.62
CA GLU A 61 13.40 -8.76 -3.79
C GLU A 61 12.16 -9.23 -4.57
N CYS A 62 11.57 -8.34 -5.38
CA CYS A 62 10.45 -8.66 -6.26
C CYS A 62 10.85 -9.66 -7.37
N ARG A 63 12.07 -9.55 -7.89
CA ARG A 63 12.62 -10.50 -8.87
C ARG A 63 12.82 -11.88 -8.24
N LYS A 64 13.37 -11.94 -7.02
CA LYS A 64 13.56 -13.21 -6.29
C LYS A 64 12.25 -13.94 -6.03
N CYS A 65 11.17 -13.22 -5.70
CA CYS A 65 9.84 -13.82 -5.57
C CYS A 65 9.09 -13.99 -6.91
N GLY A 66 9.72 -13.65 -8.05
CA GLY A 66 9.16 -13.84 -9.39
C GLY A 66 7.89 -13.05 -9.70
N GLY A 67 7.58 -12.01 -8.92
CA GLY A 67 6.31 -11.30 -9.04
C GLY A 67 5.10 -12.21 -8.80
N VAL A 68 5.21 -13.20 -7.89
CA VAL A 68 4.10 -14.08 -7.46
C VAL A 68 2.86 -13.28 -7.08
N CYS A 69 3.07 -12.09 -6.51
CA CYS A 69 2.03 -11.13 -6.17
C CYS A 69 1.21 -10.60 -7.35
N CYS A 70 1.56 -10.88 -8.60
CA CYS A 70 0.78 -10.55 -9.79
C CYS A 70 0.01 -11.75 -10.35
N ARG A 71 0.41 -12.97 -10.00
CA ARG A 71 -0.11 -14.21 -10.59
C ARG A 71 -1.30 -14.79 -9.84
N PHE A 72 -1.29 -14.68 -8.53
CA PHE A 72 -2.29 -15.32 -7.69
C PHE A 72 -3.24 -14.30 -7.09
N GLY A 73 -4.51 -14.71 -6.91
CA GLY A 73 -5.45 -14.13 -5.96
C GLY A 73 -6.68 -13.38 -6.37
N GLU A 74 -7.22 -12.63 -5.40
CA GLU A 74 -8.40 -11.83 -5.68
C GLU A 74 -8.10 -10.79 -6.78
N PRO A 75 -9.04 -10.62 -7.70
CA PRO A 75 -8.99 -9.59 -8.72
C PRO A 75 -8.71 -8.20 -8.13
N VAL A 76 -7.94 -7.39 -8.84
CA VAL A 76 -7.59 -6.04 -8.42
C VAL A 76 -8.76 -5.12 -8.74
N GLU A 77 -9.45 -4.60 -7.73
CA GLU A 77 -10.51 -3.60 -7.91
C GLU A 77 -9.95 -2.35 -8.60
N LEU A 78 -10.67 -1.79 -9.56
CA LEU A 78 -10.29 -0.60 -10.34
C LEU A 78 -11.32 0.50 -10.12
N TYR A 79 -10.85 1.70 -9.81
CA TYR A 79 -11.66 2.92 -9.88
C TYR A 79 -11.62 3.50 -11.29
N ASN A 80 -12.52 4.45 -11.61
CA ASN A 80 -12.55 5.10 -12.92
C ASN A 80 -11.21 5.75 -13.28
N PHE A 81 -10.59 6.44 -12.32
CA PHE A 81 -9.26 7.04 -12.49
C PHE A 81 -8.13 6.01 -12.67
N ASP A 82 -8.31 4.74 -12.28
CA ASP A 82 -7.34 3.68 -12.57
C ASP A 82 -7.46 3.25 -14.03
N ILE A 83 -8.69 3.17 -14.53
CA ILE A 83 -9.00 2.80 -15.92
C ILE A 83 -8.48 3.86 -16.88
N GLU A 84 -8.62 5.14 -16.53
CA GLU A 84 -8.07 6.25 -17.31
C GLU A 84 -6.53 6.16 -17.43
N ASP A 85 -5.83 5.98 -16.30
CA ASP A 85 -4.37 5.76 -16.29
C ASP A 85 -3.98 4.53 -17.13
N LEU A 86 -4.74 3.45 -17.00
CA LEU A 86 -4.46 2.21 -17.74
C LEU A 86 -4.68 2.36 -19.25
N LYS A 87 -5.68 3.12 -19.69
CA LYS A 87 -5.89 3.46 -21.11
C LYS A 87 -4.72 4.26 -21.67
N ALA A 88 -4.12 5.14 -20.87
CA ALA A 88 -2.95 5.91 -21.26
C ALA A 88 -1.71 5.03 -21.53
N LEU A 89 -1.67 3.80 -21.00
CA LEU A 89 -0.60 2.82 -21.29
C LEU A 89 -0.72 2.18 -22.69
N SER A 90 -1.75 2.53 -23.48
CA SER A 90 -1.99 1.98 -24.83
C SER A 90 -2.16 0.46 -24.87
N ILE A 91 -2.64 -0.14 -23.78
CA ILE A 91 -2.94 -1.57 -23.69
C ILE A 91 -4.46 -1.75 -23.81
N ASP A 92 -4.92 -2.57 -24.76
CA ASP A 92 -6.33 -2.95 -24.84
C ASP A 92 -6.71 -3.87 -23.68
N LEU A 93 -7.22 -3.24 -22.62
CA LEU A 93 -7.66 -3.93 -21.41
C LEU A 93 -9.15 -4.27 -21.41
N SER A 94 -9.91 -3.89 -22.45
CA SER A 94 -11.36 -4.08 -22.46
C SER A 94 -11.75 -5.56 -22.42
N ARG A 95 -10.83 -6.44 -22.83
CA ARG A 95 -11.00 -7.91 -22.82
C ARG A 95 -10.66 -8.55 -21.49
N TYR A 96 -9.94 -7.85 -20.61
CA TYR A 96 -9.52 -8.39 -19.32
C TYR A 96 -10.35 -7.84 -18.16
N ILE A 97 -10.75 -6.57 -18.22
CA ILE A 97 -11.53 -5.94 -17.15
C ILE A 97 -12.92 -6.58 -17.12
N PHE A 98 -13.33 -7.06 -15.95
CA PHE A 98 -14.67 -7.59 -15.73
C PHE A 98 -15.39 -6.83 -14.63
N LYS A 99 -16.72 -6.91 -14.63
CA LYS A 99 -17.59 -6.26 -13.66
C LYS A 99 -18.15 -7.28 -12.68
N SER A 100 -18.15 -6.95 -11.39
CA SER A 100 -18.85 -7.70 -10.34
C SER A 100 -19.59 -6.73 -9.43
N GLY A 101 -20.92 -6.84 -9.38
CA GLY A 101 -21.78 -5.81 -8.80
C GLY A 101 -21.56 -4.45 -9.49
N ASP A 102 -21.31 -3.41 -8.71
CA ASP A 102 -21.04 -2.05 -9.20
C ASP A 102 -19.54 -1.74 -9.42
N ARG A 103 -18.65 -2.74 -9.25
CA ARG A 103 -17.21 -2.56 -9.25
C ARG A 103 -16.54 -3.20 -10.46
N LEU A 104 -15.42 -2.62 -10.89
CA LEU A 104 -14.60 -3.09 -12.00
C LEU A 104 -13.33 -3.72 -11.47
N TYR A 105 -12.84 -4.76 -12.14
CA TYR A 105 -11.72 -5.56 -11.65
C TYR A 105 -10.77 -5.95 -12.77
N LEU A 106 -9.47 -5.97 -12.47
CA LEU A 106 -8.45 -6.62 -13.27
C LEU A 106 -8.24 -8.05 -12.74
N PRO A 107 -8.29 -9.09 -13.59
CA PRO A 107 -8.16 -10.47 -13.14
C PRO A 107 -6.73 -10.77 -12.72
N ARG A 108 -6.59 -11.91 -12.04
CA ARG A 108 -5.31 -12.54 -11.79
C ARG A 108 -5.29 -13.94 -12.43
N PRO A 109 -4.19 -14.37 -13.09
CA PRO A 109 -2.93 -13.66 -13.30
C PRO A 109 -3.10 -12.31 -14.02
N CYS A 110 -2.37 -11.30 -13.55
CA CYS A 110 -2.49 -9.94 -14.04
C CYS A 110 -1.99 -9.87 -15.49
N PRO A 111 -2.82 -9.42 -16.46
CA PRO A 111 -2.43 -9.36 -17.87
C PRO A 111 -1.31 -8.34 -18.14
N LEU A 112 -1.05 -7.46 -17.17
CA LEU A 112 0.00 -6.44 -17.21
C LEU A 112 1.32 -6.90 -16.56
N GLN A 113 1.43 -8.18 -16.17
CA GLN A 113 2.68 -8.72 -15.66
C GLN A 113 3.71 -8.89 -16.79
N ASN A 114 4.89 -8.27 -16.62
CA ASN A 114 6.02 -8.47 -17.52
C ASN A 114 7.16 -9.16 -16.77
N GLY A 115 7.29 -10.48 -16.94
CA GLY A 115 8.22 -11.30 -16.18
C GLY A 115 7.91 -11.28 -14.68
N TRP A 116 8.80 -10.68 -13.87
CA TRP A 116 8.60 -10.46 -12.44
C TRP A 116 7.96 -9.10 -12.11
N ALA A 117 7.95 -8.16 -13.06
CA ALA A 117 7.52 -6.79 -12.84
C ALA A 117 5.99 -6.65 -12.92
N CYS A 118 5.44 -5.83 -12.02
CA CYS A 118 4.02 -5.51 -11.98
C CYS A 118 3.71 -4.26 -12.83
N GLY A 119 3.23 -4.44 -14.06
CA GLY A 119 2.91 -3.30 -14.93
C GLY A 119 1.76 -2.43 -14.42
N VAL A 120 0.81 -3.01 -13.68
CA VAL A 120 -0.33 -2.27 -13.11
C VAL A 120 0.08 -1.30 -11.99
N HIS A 121 1.24 -1.49 -11.35
CA HIS A 121 1.71 -0.62 -10.24
C HIS A 121 1.73 0.86 -10.66
N SER A 122 2.17 1.14 -11.89
CA SER A 122 2.21 2.50 -12.46
C SER A 122 0.85 3.22 -12.45
N ALA A 123 -0.23 2.49 -12.72
CA ALA A 123 -1.60 3.01 -12.72
C ALA A 123 -2.24 2.91 -11.34
N LYS A 124 -1.93 1.85 -10.58
CA LYS A 124 -2.51 1.56 -9.28
C LYS A 124 -1.39 1.13 -8.31
N PRO A 125 -0.75 2.08 -7.61
CA PRO A 125 0.44 1.79 -6.80
C PRO A 125 0.14 0.93 -5.57
N TYR A 126 -1.13 0.78 -5.24
CA TYR A 126 -1.63 -0.10 -4.19
C TYR A 126 -2.16 -1.44 -4.72
N ALA A 127 -2.08 -1.70 -6.03
CA ALA A 127 -2.36 -3.03 -6.61
C ALA A 127 -1.38 -4.10 -6.06
N CYS A 128 -0.18 -3.65 -5.71
CA CYS A 128 0.89 -4.45 -5.15
C CYS A 128 0.85 -4.55 -3.63
N LEU A 129 -0.11 -3.92 -2.94
CA LEU A 129 -0.24 -4.05 -1.48
C LEU A 129 -0.12 -5.53 -1.16
N SER A 130 1.06 -5.84 -0.60
CA SER A 130 1.72 -7.14 -0.58
C SER A 130 0.72 -8.26 -0.77
N TYR A 131 0.76 -9.00 -1.88
CA TYR A 131 -0.24 -9.99 -2.23
C TYR A 131 -0.75 -10.71 -0.96
N PRO A 132 -1.85 -10.25 -0.32
CA PRO A 132 -2.62 -9.14 -0.88
C PRO A 132 -3.43 -8.26 0.05
N PHE A 133 -3.97 -7.20 -0.52
CA PHE A 133 -5.37 -6.83 -0.27
C PHE A 133 -6.33 -7.88 -0.89
N ALA A 134 -6.04 -9.15 -0.62
CA ALA A 134 -6.70 -10.42 -0.99
C ALA A 134 -6.44 -11.46 0.12
N VAL A 135 -5.59 -11.10 1.09
CA VAL A 135 -5.83 -11.25 2.51
C VAL A 135 -6.43 -9.95 3.01
N GLU A 136 -7.20 -9.25 2.18
CA GLU A 136 -8.03 -8.13 2.57
C GLU A 136 -8.80 -8.50 3.84
N ASN A 137 -9.23 -9.76 3.92
CA ASN A 137 -9.80 -10.36 5.13
C ASN A 137 -8.80 -10.44 6.29
N LEU A 138 -7.56 -10.91 6.13
CA LEU A 138 -6.57 -10.92 7.23
C LEU A 138 -6.08 -9.52 7.63
N GLN A 139 -6.00 -8.57 6.69
CA GLN A 139 -5.71 -7.18 7.02
C GLN A 139 -6.92 -6.51 7.68
N LYS A 140 -8.15 -6.84 7.26
CA LYS A 140 -9.38 -6.48 7.99
C LYS A 140 -9.38 -7.08 9.39
N GLU A 141 -8.90 -8.30 9.58
CA GLU A 141 -8.72 -8.91 10.91
C GLU A 141 -7.71 -8.13 11.75
N ILE A 142 -6.54 -7.78 11.19
CA ILE A 142 -5.54 -6.94 11.89
C ILE A 142 -6.10 -5.57 12.25
N ILE A 143 -6.80 -4.92 11.31
CA ILE A 143 -7.41 -3.60 11.53
C ILE A 143 -8.53 -3.70 12.58
N SER A 144 -9.44 -4.67 12.45
CA SER A 144 -10.62 -4.81 13.33
C SER A 144 -10.26 -5.23 14.75
N SER A 145 -9.23 -6.06 14.92
CA SER A 145 -8.67 -6.45 16.22
C SER A 145 -7.74 -5.40 16.82
N HIS A 146 -7.49 -4.28 16.12
CA HIS A 146 -6.62 -3.23 16.63
C HIS A 146 -7.31 -2.42 17.74
N ILE A 147 -6.75 -2.48 18.94
CA ILE A 147 -7.35 -1.90 20.15
C ILE A 147 -6.53 -0.74 20.75
N ASN A 148 -5.31 -0.50 20.28
CA ASN A 148 -4.39 0.47 20.85
C ASN A 148 -3.84 1.43 19.79
N SER A 149 -2.87 2.25 20.17
CA SER A 149 -2.20 3.21 19.27
C SER A 149 -0.95 2.66 18.60
N LYS A 150 -0.57 1.41 18.89
CA LYS A 150 0.71 0.84 18.45
C LYS A 150 0.71 0.66 16.94
N PRO A 151 1.86 0.78 16.25
CA PRO A 151 1.95 0.36 14.87
C PRO A 151 1.59 -1.14 14.74
N PRO A 152 0.51 -1.51 14.02
CA PRO A 152 0.19 -2.92 13.79
C PRO A 152 1.20 -3.54 12.83
N LYS A 153 1.65 -4.76 13.11
CA LYS A 153 2.39 -5.55 12.13
C LYS A 153 1.45 -5.94 10.98
N PRO A 154 1.73 -5.54 9.73
CA PRO A 154 0.93 -5.96 8.59
C PRO A 154 1.02 -7.48 8.43
N PHE A 155 -0.04 -8.10 7.92
CA PHE A 155 0.09 -9.44 7.37
C PHE A 155 0.97 -9.38 6.12
N ILE A 156 2.12 -10.06 6.18
CA ILE A 156 3.04 -10.18 5.05
C ILE A 156 3.16 -11.66 4.70
N PRO A 157 2.79 -12.06 3.47
CA PRO A 157 2.95 -13.43 3.05
C PRO A 157 4.41 -13.89 3.10
N HIS A 158 4.61 -15.18 3.39
CA HIS A 158 5.94 -15.77 3.53
C HIS A 158 6.79 -15.62 2.25
N PHE A 159 6.19 -15.58 1.06
CA PHE A 159 6.88 -15.38 -0.21
C PHE A 159 7.21 -13.91 -0.52
N CYS A 160 6.65 -12.94 0.21
CA CYS A 160 6.84 -11.51 -0.07
C CYS A 160 8.12 -10.99 0.59
N ILE A 161 9.26 -11.30 -0.02
CA ILE A 161 10.59 -10.89 0.45
C ILE A 161 10.67 -9.36 0.58
N ALA A 162 10.12 -8.64 -0.41
CA ALA A 162 10.09 -7.18 -0.42
C ALA A 162 9.35 -6.61 0.79
N GLY A 163 8.16 -7.16 1.10
CA GLY A 163 7.37 -6.73 2.25
C GLY A 163 8.06 -7.02 3.58
N GLN A 164 8.69 -8.19 3.71
CA GLN A 164 9.45 -8.56 4.92
C GLN A 164 10.64 -7.60 5.16
N LYS A 165 11.36 -7.23 4.09
CA LYS A 165 12.46 -6.25 4.15
C LYS A 165 11.96 -4.89 4.62
N VAL A 166 10.86 -4.39 4.05
CA VAL A 166 10.25 -3.11 4.44
C VAL A 166 9.82 -3.15 5.91
N TRP A 167 9.18 -4.23 6.36
CA TRP A 167 8.78 -4.35 7.77
C TRP A 167 9.98 -4.37 8.72
N SER A 168 11.06 -5.06 8.38
CA SER A 168 12.28 -5.05 9.19
C SER A 168 12.85 -3.63 9.39
N ILE A 169 12.83 -2.81 8.34
CA ILE A 169 13.27 -1.41 8.38
C ILE A 169 12.34 -0.58 9.29
N ILE A 170 11.02 -0.74 9.12
CA ILE A 170 10.01 -0.07 9.94
C ILE A 170 10.12 -0.46 11.42
N GLU A 171 10.27 -1.75 11.70
CA GLU A 171 10.39 -2.27 13.06
C GLU A 171 11.65 -1.72 13.76
N SER A 172 12.75 -1.62 13.02
CA SER A 172 13.96 -0.94 13.50
C SER A 172 13.73 0.55 13.76
N ALA A 173 12.99 1.25 12.90
CA ALA A 173 12.63 2.65 13.11
C ALA A 173 11.73 2.85 14.35
N ILE A 174 10.76 1.94 14.57
CA ILE A 174 9.88 1.96 15.75
C ILE A 174 10.72 1.84 17.03
N ARG A 175 11.59 0.82 17.12
CA ARG A 175 12.43 0.59 18.30
C ARG A 175 13.34 1.78 18.62
N GLU A 176 13.92 2.40 17.60
CA GLU A 176 14.77 3.57 17.78
C GLU A 176 13.95 4.79 18.26
N HIS A 177 12.78 5.03 17.67
CA HIS A 177 11.92 6.12 18.10
C HIS A 177 11.51 5.95 19.57
N GLU A 178 11.09 4.74 19.95
CA GLU A 178 10.76 4.42 21.34
C GLU A 178 11.95 4.61 22.28
N SER A 179 13.15 4.21 21.87
CA SER A 179 14.37 4.39 22.66
C SER A 179 14.75 5.86 22.85
N ILE A 180 14.49 6.73 21.87
CA ILE A 180 14.87 8.16 21.91
C ILE A 180 13.82 8.98 22.67
N TYR A 181 12.53 8.72 22.42
CA TYR A 181 11.44 9.57 22.87
C TYR A 181 10.59 8.96 23.99
N GLY A 182 10.83 7.70 24.36
CA GLY A 182 10.08 7.00 25.42
C GLY A 182 8.61 6.77 25.10
N LYS A 183 8.21 6.87 23.83
CA LYS A 183 6.83 6.71 23.34
C LYS A 183 6.81 6.08 21.96
N GLU A 184 5.65 5.55 21.57
CA GLU A 184 5.42 5.01 20.24
C GLU A 184 5.42 6.13 19.17
N PRO A 185 5.98 5.88 17.97
CA PRO A 185 5.92 6.84 16.88
C PRO A 185 4.49 6.96 16.35
N THR A 186 4.04 8.17 16.03
CA THR A 186 2.86 8.36 15.17
C THR A 186 3.15 7.88 13.74
N PRO A 187 2.12 7.71 12.88
CA PRO A 187 2.35 7.43 11.45
C PRO A 187 3.29 8.45 10.78
N TYR A 188 3.23 9.73 11.17
CA TYR A 188 4.14 10.77 10.68
C TYR A 188 5.57 10.57 11.16
N ASP A 189 5.74 10.31 12.46
CA ASP A 189 7.07 10.07 13.03
C ASP A 189 7.74 8.89 12.32
N LEU A 190 6.97 7.82 12.04
CA LEU A 190 7.48 6.64 11.37
C LEU A 190 7.90 6.94 9.92
N LEU A 191 7.07 7.66 9.16
CA LEU A 191 7.39 8.07 7.79
C LEU A 191 8.70 8.89 7.76
N GLU A 192 8.80 9.90 8.61
CA GLU A 192 9.97 10.78 8.66
C GLU A 192 11.24 10.06 9.15
N HIS A 193 11.11 9.15 10.12
CA HIS A 193 12.25 8.37 10.62
C HIS A 193 12.82 7.45 9.53
N VAL A 194 11.94 6.77 8.79
CA VAL A 194 12.36 5.90 7.68
C VAL A 194 12.97 6.72 6.54
N ARG A 195 12.40 7.88 6.20
CA ARG A 195 12.99 8.81 5.21
C ARG A 195 14.42 9.21 5.56
N ARG A 196 14.64 9.64 6.81
CA ARG A 196 15.97 10.05 7.29
C ARG A 196 16.97 8.90 7.18
N LYS A 197 16.58 7.69 7.61
CA LYS A 197 17.43 6.50 7.50
C LYS A 197 17.84 6.18 6.06
N ILE A 198 16.91 6.30 5.12
CA ILE A 198 17.18 6.00 3.73
C ILE A 198 18.12 7.06 3.14
N ALA A 199 17.87 8.34 3.43
CA ALA A 199 18.71 9.45 2.98
C ALA A 199 20.16 9.39 3.50
N THR A 200 20.40 8.79 4.68
CA THR A 200 21.75 8.62 5.23
C THR A 200 22.51 7.41 4.68
N ASN A 201 21.83 6.50 3.96
CA ASN A 201 22.41 5.27 3.40
C ASN A 201 22.62 5.32 1.87
N THR A 202 22.32 6.46 1.26
CA THR A 202 22.56 6.80 -0.15
C THR A 202 23.63 7.86 -0.26
#